data_AF-A0A847NYZ5-F1
#
_entry.id   AF-A0A847NYZ5-F1
#
_cell.length_a   1.000
_cell.length_b   1.000
_cell.length_c   1.000
_cell.angle_alpha   90.00
_cell.angle_beta   90.00
_cell.angle_gamma   90.00
#
_symmetry.space_group_name_H-M   'P 1'
#
loop_
_entity.id
_entity.type
_entity.pdbx_description
1 polymer ?
#
loop_
_entity_poly.entity_id
_entity_poly.type
_entity_poly.pdbx_seq_one_letter_code
_entity_poly.pdbx_strand_id
1 'polypeptide(L)'
;MDLWFIELEQLEDSKLKVLLLALKYSRGPEVLSALPQIIRISEKVQKAQNSDYDYLKVVLLYIVSVINKGLTDRFWDIVAREHSGGEAYMKTIADVFREEERLKREKIERDLRKVIEQE
;
A
#
# COMPACT_ATOMS: atom_id res chain seq x y z
N MET A 1 -9.22 -19.72 2.96
CA MET A 1 -7.92 -19.93 2.29
C MET A 1 -6.89 -19.23 3.15
N ASP A 2 -6.03 -19.99 3.84
CA ASP A 2 -4.99 -19.40 4.70
C ASP A 2 -3.86 -18.87 3.82
N LEU A 3 -3.85 -17.56 3.66
CA LEU A 3 -2.90 -16.83 2.81
C LEU A 3 -1.48 -16.82 3.35
N TRP A 4 -1.31 -17.30 4.59
CA TRP A 4 -0.05 -17.40 5.31
C TRP A 4 0.89 -18.49 4.79
N PHE A 5 0.39 -19.39 3.92
CA PHE A 5 1.18 -20.49 3.33
C PHE A 5 1.60 -20.22 1.88
N ILE A 6 1.44 -19.00 1.38
CA ILE A 6 1.96 -18.67 0.06
C ILE A 6 3.49 -18.65 0.17
N GLU A 7 4.15 -19.59 -0.52
CA GLU A 7 5.61 -19.57 -0.69
C GLU A 7 5.99 -18.32 -1.48
N LEU A 8 6.37 -17.27 -0.73
CA LEU A 8 6.69 -15.95 -1.26
C LEU A 8 7.93 -15.99 -2.18
N GLU A 9 8.78 -17.02 -2.06
CA GLU A 9 10.02 -17.14 -2.83
C GLU A 9 9.86 -17.27 -4.36
N GLN A 10 8.70 -17.74 -4.84
CA GLN A 10 8.42 -17.98 -6.27
C GLN A 10 7.20 -17.19 -6.79
N LEU A 11 6.91 -16.04 -6.17
CA LEU A 11 5.70 -15.29 -6.44
C LEU A 11 5.81 -14.49 -7.76
N GLU A 12 5.02 -14.90 -8.76
CA GLU A 12 4.78 -14.13 -9.99
C GLU A 12 3.88 -12.91 -9.73
N ASP A 13 3.90 -11.89 -10.60
CA ASP A 13 3.08 -10.67 -10.49
C ASP A 13 1.58 -10.98 -10.25
N SER A 14 1.04 -11.95 -11.00
CA SER A 14 -0.33 -12.43 -10.85
C SER A 14 -0.64 -12.94 -9.44
N LYS A 15 0.32 -13.63 -8.82
CA LYS A 15 0.21 -14.19 -7.47
C LYS A 15 0.39 -13.10 -6.40
N LEU A 16 1.25 -12.10 -6.63
CA LEU A 16 1.39 -10.95 -5.72
C LEU A 16 0.10 -10.12 -5.67
N LYS A 17 -0.53 -9.88 -6.83
CA LYS A 17 -1.83 -9.19 -6.90
C LYS A 17 -2.90 -9.91 -6.09
N VAL A 18 -2.96 -11.24 -6.20
CA VAL A 18 -3.90 -12.06 -5.41
C VAL A 18 -3.58 -12.00 -3.92
N LEU A 19 -2.31 -12.09 -3.53
CA LEU A 19 -1.88 -11.95 -2.14
C LEU A 19 -2.30 -10.58 -1.56
N LEU A 20 -2.06 -9.49 -2.29
CA LEU A 20 -2.46 -8.14 -1.87
C LEU A 20 -3.97 -8.04 -1.70
N LEU A 21 -4.74 -8.50 -2.69
CA LEU A 21 -6.20 -8.60 -2.57
C LEU A 21 -6.62 -9.34 -1.32
N ALA A 22 -5.94 -10.41 -0.98
CA ALA A 22 -6.32 -11.24 0.13
C ALA A 22 -5.90 -10.62 1.49
N LEU A 23 -4.76 -9.91 1.54
CA LEU A 23 -4.35 -9.08 2.68
C LEU A 23 -5.36 -7.96 2.98
N LYS A 24 -5.96 -7.35 1.95
CA LYS A 24 -7.04 -6.38 2.14
C LYS A 24 -8.22 -6.90 2.94
N TYR A 25 -8.49 -8.21 2.84
CA TYR A 25 -9.60 -8.85 3.54
C TYR A 25 -9.19 -9.55 4.84
N SER A 26 -7.88 -9.76 5.11
CA SER A 26 -7.45 -10.56 6.27
C SER A 26 -7.44 -9.79 7.61
N ARG A 27 -7.46 -8.45 7.60
CA ARG A 27 -7.49 -7.55 8.79
C ARG A 27 -6.44 -7.87 9.89
N GLY A 28 -5.49 -8.76 9.65
CA GLY A 28 -4.53 -9.27 10.63
C GLY A 28 -3.23 -8.46 10.67
N PRO A 29 -2.60 -8.29 11.85
CA PRO A 29 -1.33 -7.59 12.00
C PRO A 29 -0.13 -8.32 11.37
N GLU A 30 -0.29 -9.58 10.99
CA GLU A 30 0.78 -10.46 10.54
C GLU A 30 1.30 -10.05 9.14
N VAL A 31 0.60 -9.18 8.42
CA VAL A 31 1.10 -8.51 7.20
C VAL A 31 2.44 -7.80 7.43
N LEU A 32 2.68 -7.26 8.63
CA LEU A 32 3.95 -6.63 8.97
C LEU A 32 5.11 -7.62 8.98
N SER A 33 4.86 -8.88 9.34
CA SER A 33 5.89 -9.94 9.32
C SER A 33 6.26 -10.38 7.91
N ALA A 34 5.32 -10.28 6.95
CA ALA A 34 5.56 -10.60 5.55
C ALA A 34 6.19 -9.44 4.76
N LEU A 35 6.14 -8.22 5.29
CA LEU A 35 6.52 -6.99 4.58
C LEU A 35 7.96 -6.99 4.05
N PRO A 36 9.00 -7.42 4.80
CA PRO A 36 10.36 -7.50 4.26
C PRO A 36 10.46 -8.40 3.02
N GLN A 37 9.77 -9.55 3.04
CA GLN A 37 9.77 -10.47 1.91
C GLN A 37 9.02 -9.88 0.71
N ILE A 38 7.87 -9.23 0.94
CA ILE A 38 7.10 -8.55 -0.10
C ILE A 38 7.96 -7.50 -0.81
N ILE A 39 8.68 -6.65 -0.05
CA ILE A 39 9.58 -5.63 -0.62
C ILE A 39 10.61 -6.30 -1.54
N ARG A 40 11.29 -7.33 -1.05
CA ARG A 40 12.35 -8.05 -1.78
C ARG A 40 11.84 -8.68 -3.07
N ILE A 41 10.61 -9.21 -3.07
CA ILE A 41 9.99 -9.82 -4.25
C ILE A 41 9.58 -8.76 -5.25
N SER A 42 8.97 -7.67 -4.80
CA SER A 42 8.57 -6.54 -5.65
C SER A 42 9.77 -5.98 -6.42
N GLU A 43 10.91 -5.82 -5.75
CA GLU A 43 12.16 -5.41 -6.42
C GLU A 43 12.65 -6.41 -7.46
N LYS A 44 12.61 -7.72 -7.14
CA LYS A 44 13.00 -8.78 -8.08
C LYS A 44 12.12 -8.79 -9.32
N VAL A 45 10.80 -8.66 -9.14
CA VAL A 45 9.82 -8.60 -10.23
C VAL A 45 10.08 -7.36 -11.10
N GLN A 46 10.29 -6.19 -10.49
CA GLN A 46 10.59 -4.97 -11.21
C GLN A 46 11.88 -5.09 -12.04
N LYS A 47 12.96 -5.63 -11.45
CA LYS A 47 14.23 -5.89 -12.16
C LYS A 47 14.07 -6.86 -13.32
N ALA A 48 13.29 -7.93 -13.15
CA ALA A 48 13.08 -8.93 -14.19
C ALA A 48 12.27 -8.40 -15.39
N GLN A 49 11.37 -7.44 -15.15
CA GLN A 49 10.50 -6.89 -16.21
C GLN A 49 11.13 -5.70 -16.96
N ASN A 50 12.31 -5.21 -16.57
CA ASN A 50 12.96 -4.02 -17.16
C ASN A 50 11.97 -2.85 -17.35
N SER A 51 11.09 -2.66 -16.37
CA SER A 51 10.02 -1.68 -16.43
C SER A 51 10.43 -0.40 -15.70
N ASP A 52 10.17 0.74 -16.34
CA ASP A 52 10.23 2.06 -15.69
C ASP A 52 9.11 2.25 -14.64
N TYR A 53 8.19 1.29 -14.54
CA TYR A 53 7.11 1.29 -13.56
C TYR A 53 7.62 0.93 -12.17
N ASP A 54 7.42 1.85 -11.22
CA ASP A 54 7.77 1.65 -9.82
C ASP A 54 6.74 0.73 -9.13
N TYR A 55 6.95 -0.57 -9.31
CA TYR A 55 6.06 -1.60 -8.82
C TYR A 55 6.02 -1.66 -7.29
N LEU A 56 7.18 -1.48 -6.64
CA LEU A 56 7.25 -1.45 -5.17
C LEU A 56 6.39 -0.32 -4.58
N LYS A 57 6.42 0.87 -5.17
CA LYS A 57 5.56 1.99 -4.75
C LYS A 57 4.08 1.61 -4.70
N VAL A 58 3.61 0.89 -5.70
CA VAL A 58 2.20 0.51 -5.86
C VAL A 58 1.80 -0.52 -4.80
N VAL A 59 2.69 -1.49 -4.55
CA VAL A 59 2.51 -2.50 -3.52
C VAL A 59 2.46 -1.84 -2.13
N LEU A 60 3.39 -0.93 -1.84
CA LEU A 60 3.42 -0.21 -0.55
C LEU A 60 2.16 0.66 -0.35
N LEU A 61 1.74 1.40 -1.39
CA LEU A 61 0.51 2.20 -1.35
C LEU A 61 -0.72 1.33 -1.07
N TYR A 62 -0.78 0.15 -1.70
CA TYR A 62 -1.88 -0.78 -1.47
C TYR A 62 -1.91 -1.28 -0.02
N ILE A 63 -0.77 -1.77 0.49
CA ILE A 63 -0.71 -2.32 1.86
C ILE A 63 -1.09 -1.25 2.87
N VAL A 64 -0.50 -0.05 2.80
CA VAL A 64 -0.80 1.00 3.79
C VAL A 64 -2.27 1.46 3.75
N SER A 65 -2.95 1.32 2.60
CA SER A 65 -4.38 1.65 2.47
C SER A 65 -5.31 0.64 3.17
N VAL A 66 -4.83 -0.57 3.46
CA VAL A 66 -5.66 -1.68 3.99
C VAL A 66 -5.31 -2.07 5.42
N ILE A 67 -4.09 -1.75 5.89
CA ILE A 67 -3.70 -2.01 7.28
C ILE A 67 -4.43 -1.08 8.26
N ASN A 68 -4.52 -1.53 9.51
CA ASN A 68 -5.03 -0.69 10.59
C ASN A 68 -4.12 0.55 10.76
N LYS A 69 -4.73 1.74 10.91
CA LYS A 69 -4.01 3.00 11.14
C LYS A 69 -3.03 2.94 12.33
N GLY A 70 -3.34 2.16 13.36
CA GLY A 70 -2.44 1.96 14.51
C GLY A 70 -1.17 1.15 14.20
N LEU A 71 -1.08 0.56 13.01
CA LEU A 71 0.09 -0.19 12.53
C LEU A 71 0.93 0.59 11.51
N THR A 72 0.49 1.78 11.10
CA THR A 72 1.12 2.57 10.05
C THR A 72 2.55 2.98 10.39
N ASP A 73 2.83 3.37 11.64
CA ASP A 73 4.18 3.75 12.05
C ASP A 73 5.16 2.57 11.96
N ARG A 74 4.74 1.39 12.46
CA ARG A 74 5.54 0.17 12.38
C ARG A 74 5.75 -0.28 10.93
N PHE A 75 4.74 -0.11 10.08
CA PHE A 75 4.87 -0.37 8.64
C PHE A 75 5.97 0.49 8.03
N TRP A 76 5.98 1.80 8.30
CA TRP A 76 7.00 2.71 7.75
C TRP A 76 8.40 2.44 8.29
N ASP A 77 8.53 2.10 9.59
CA ASP A 77 9.80 1.70 10.18
C ASP A 77 10.43 0.50 9.45
N ILE A 78 9.61 -0.49 9.09
CA ILE A 78 10.08 -1.67 8.34
C ILE A 78 10.48 -1.26 6.92
N VAL A 79 9.66 -0.47 6.21
CA VAL A 79 9.97 0.00 4.85
C VAL A 79 11.28 0.77 4.80
N ALA A 80 11.52 1.67 5.75
CA ALA A 80 12.74 2.47 5.83
C ALA A 80 14.00 1.62 6.12
N ARG A 81 13.87 0.55 6.92
CA ARG A 81 14.98 -0.37 7.22
C ARG A 81 15.31 -1.30 6.07
N GLU A 82 14.29 -1.81 5.38
CA GLU A 82 14.44 -2.85 4.37
C GLU A 82 14.78 -2.31 2.97
N HIS A 83 14.51 -1.03 2.70
CA HIS A 83 14.76 -0.42 1.39
C HIS A 83 15.43 0.95 1.53
N SER A 84 16.55 1.16 0.84
CA SER A 84 17.32 2.42 0.91
C SER A 84 16.54 3.65 0.42
N GLY A 85 15.56 3.44 -0.48
CA GLY A 85 14.58 4.45 -0.90
C GLY A 85 13.31 4.52 -0.03
N GLY A 86 13.26 3.80 1.09
CA GLY A 86 12.06 3.66 1.93
C GLY A 86 11.52 4.99 2.46
N GLU A 87 12.39 5.91 2.88
CA GLU A 87 11.99 7.25 3.30
C GLU A 87 11.36 8.08 2.16
N ALA A 88 11.86 7.93 0.94
CA ALA A 88 11.29 8.60 -0.24
C ALA A 88 9.90 8.06 -0.58
N TYR A 89 9.69 6.76 -0.44
CA TYR A 89 8.36 6.14 -0.58
C TYR A 89 7.40 6.64 0.49
N MET A 90 7.83 6.69 1.76
CA MET A 90 7.03 7.22 2.86
C MET A 90 6.55 8.64 2.57
N LYS A 91 7.47 9.54 2.16
CA LYS A 91 7.11 10.93 1.83
C LYS A 91 6.09 10.98 0.68
N THR A 92 6.37 10.28 -0.41
CA THR A 92 5.53 10.29 -1.61
C THR A 92 4.13 9.75 -1.32
N ILE A 93 4.03 8.67 -0.55
CA ILE A 93 2.76 8.04 -0.22
C ILE A 93 1.98 8.90 0.79
N ALA A 94 2.64 9.49 1.78
CA ALA A 94 2.01 10.43 2.69
C ALA A 94 1.38 11.63 1.95
N ASP A 95 2.05 12.14 0.92
CA ASP A 95 1.51 13.22 0.08
C ASP A 95 0.26 12.77 -0.71
N VAL A 96 0.24 11.53 -1.23
CA VAL A 96 -0.95 10.96 -1.88
C VAL A 96 -2.14 10.88 -0.91
N PHE A 97 -1.94 10.40 0.32
CA PHE A 97 -3.03 10.33 1.30
C PHE A 97 -3.52 11.71 1.74
N ARG A 98 -2.62 12.69 1.91
CA ARG A 98 -3.00 14.09 2.20
C ARG A 98 -3.88 14.66 1.10
N GLU A 99 -3.51 14.42 -0.16
CA GLU A 99 -4.27 14.89 -1.31
C GLU A 99 -5.64 14.20 -1.40
N GLU A 100 -5.71 12.88 -1.17
CA GLU A 100 -7.00 12.18 -1.10
C GLU A 100 -7.92 12.73 0.00
N GLU A 101 -7.39 13.02 1.19
CA GLU A 101 -8.17 13.63 2.28
C GLU A 101 -8.67 15.03 1.90
N ARG A 102 -7.81 15.83 1.25
CA ARG A 102 -8.18 17.16 0.74
C ARG A 102 -9.36 17.07 -0.24
N LEU A 103 -9.26 16.18 -1.24
CA LEU A 103 -10.31 15.96 -2.24
C LEU A 103 -11.62 15.46 -1.63
N LYS A 104 -11.55 14.58 -0.62
CA LYS A 104 -12.74 14.10 0.12
C LYS A 104 -13.45 15.26 0.83
N ARG A 105 -12.70 16.16 1.48
CA ARG A 105 -13.27 17.36 2.14
C ARG A 105 -13.93 18.30 1.14
N GLU A 106 -13.27 18.59 0.03
CA GLU A 106 -13.82 19.45 -1.03
C GLU A 106 -15.09 18.87 -1.64
N LYS A 107 -15.15 17.55 -1.82
CA LYS A 107 -16.36 16.88 -2.30
C LYS A 107 -17.52 17.08 -1.33
N ILE A 108 -17.29 16.83 -0.04
CA ILE A 108 -18.31 17.01 1.00
C ILE A 108 -18.77 18.47 1.07
N GLU A 109 -17.86 19.44 1.01
CA GLU A 109 -18.21 20.86 1.01
C GLU A 109 -19.04 21.25 -0.22
N ARG A 110 -18.68 20.75 -1.40
CA ARG A 110 -19.44 20.99 -2.64
C ARG A 110 -20.84 20.38 -2.56
N ASP A 111 -20.96 19.19 -2.00
CA ASP A 111 -22.25 18.52 -1.82
C ASP A 111 -23.11 19.28 -0.80
N LEU A 112 -22.54 19.77 0.30
CA LEU A 112 -23.22 20.63 1.28
C LEU A 112 -23.72 21.95 0.68
N ARG A 113 -22.90 22.63 -0.14
CA ARG A 113 -23.31 23.88 -0.82
C ARG A 113 -24.50 23.65 -1.75
N LYS A 114 -24.51 22.53 -2.50
CA LYS A 114 -25.64 22.18 -3.37
C LYS A 114 -26.93 21.92 -2.60
N VAL A 115 -26.84 21.33 -1.40
CA VAL A 115 -28.01 21.12 -0.53
C VAL A 115 -28.57 22.46 -0.05
N ILE A 116 -27.71 23.39 0.36
CA ILE A 116 -28.12 24.73 0.82
C ILE A 116 -28.70 25.58 -0.32
N GLU A 117 -28.15 25.48 -1.53
CA GLU A 117 -28.67 26.21 -2.71
C GLU A 117 -29.97 25.63 -3.29
N GLN A 118 -30.38 24.43 -2.85
CA GLN A 118 -31.64 23.78 -3.25
C GLN A 118 -32.79 23.98 -2.25
N GLU A 119 -32.54 24.64 -1.11
CA GLU A 119 -33.56 25.16 -0.17
C GLU A 119 -33.87 26.64 -0.41
#